data_AF-A0A1T3CHT7-F1
#
_entry.id   AF-A0A1T3CHT7-F1
#
_cell.length_a   1.000
_cell.length_b   1.000
_cell.length_c   1.000
_cell.angle_alpha   90.00
_cell.angle_beta   90.00
_cell.angle_gamma   90.00
#
_symmetry.space_group_name_H-M   'P 1'
#
loop_
_entity.id
_entity.type
_entity.pdbx_description
1 polymer ?
#
loop_
_entity_poly.entity_id
_entity_poly.type
_entity_poly.pdbx_seq_one_letter_code
_entity_poly.pdbx_strand_id
1 'polypeptide(L)'
;MVDLALESVGVEVDAAGTNEYLDDMESLYISDGWYRDGEDEGDTRRIDYYNPFAMHYYGLFYAVHRPSDKARGDRFKERAREFAPVFMHWFADSGSNIPYGRSLSYRQCVAAYWGYLAVAGVEALPWGVIKGIYLRNLRWWAAQPVSRRDGILTLGYAYPNPFMAERYLSTGSPYWAMKAFSPLSLPADHPFWTAEELPMPQRPSVAAFPVPGLTFMHTPGHTIMLNSGPDSNKAMRFVPEKYLKFAYSTRYGFSVESDSRAFDVGAFDSMIALSDDGIHYRVREHCETARMAGSKIYSSWRPWADVVVETWLIPYPDWHIRIHRIQSPRKLITIEGGFAAPRTDFNADKTQEEDGAAYAISTTGDFSGILDASPLPKRVARVTKPHGNTSLMFPRTLVPQLKGTVKANETRVFACAVLAGPSAKERWSHPPAVPALDEVERIFESEGVDIEIVKHYSR
;
A
#
# COMPACT_ATOMS: atom_id res chain seq x y z
N MET A 1 23.55 1.08 -15.76
CA MET A 1 24.18 -0.05 -15.02
C MET A 1 25.06 -0.90 -15.92
N VAL A 2 24.55 -1.42 -17.04
CA VAL A 2 25.34 -2.20 -18.00
C VAL A 2 26.54 -1.39 -18.47
N ASP A 3 26.32 -0.13 -18.85
CA ASP A 3 27.37 0.79 -19.27
C ASP A 3 28.46 0.97 -18.20
N LEU A 4 28.06 1.22 -16.95
CA LEU A 4 28.99 1.32 -15.81
C LEU A 4 29.81 0.03 -15.59
N ALA A 5 29.21 -1.14 -15.80
CA ALA A 5 29.92 -2.41 -15.67
C ALA A 5 30.92 -2.61 -16.83
N LEU A 6 30.52 -2.28 -18.07
CA LEU A 6 31.37 -2.36 -19.25
C LEU A 6 32.58 -1.39 -19.14
N GLU A 7 32.35 -0.14 -18.73
CA GLU A 7 33.41 0.82 -18.48
C GLU A 7 34.40 0.33 -17.41
N SER A 8 33.90 -0.32 -16.36
CA SER A 8 34.76 -0.85 -15.28
C SER A 8 35.76 -1.92 -15.73
N VAL A 9 35.49 -2.55 -16.88
CA VAL A 9 36.40 -3.53 -17.52
C VAL A 9 37.07 -2.97 -18.78
N GLY A 10 37.02 -1.65 -18.98
CA GLY A 10 37.72 -0.95 -20.06
C GLY A 10 37.01 -0.98 -21.42
N VAL A 11 35.73 -1.36 -21.47
CA VAL A 11 34.92 -1.28 -22.69
C VAL A 11 34.41 0.14 -22.86
N GLU A 12 34.69 0.74 -24.01
CA GLU A 12 34.11 2.03 -24.38
C GLU A 12 32.60 1.91 -24.59
N VAL A 13 31.85 2.83 -23.99
CA VAL A 13 30.38 2.90 -24.10
C VAL A 13 29.99 4.31 -24.51
N ASP A 14 28.90 4.43 -25.26
CA ASP A 14 28.30 5.71 -25.57
C ASP A 14 27.57 6.25 -24.32
N ALA A 15 28.11 7.32 -23.74
CA ALA A 15 27.56 7.94 -22.54
C ALA A 15 26.27 8.72 -22.80
N ALA A 16 25.91 9.02 -24.06
CA ALA A 16 24.74 9.84 -24.38
C ALA A 16 23.45 9.23 -23.82
N GLY A 17 23.21 7.93 -24.08
CA GLY A 17 22.02 7.24 -23.57
C GLY A 17 21.98 7.14 -22.04
N THR A 18 23.13 6.87 -21.39
CA THR A 18 23.20 6.88 -19.92
C THR A 18 22.85 8.26 -19.36
N ASN A 19 23.34 9.34 -19.97
CA ASN A 19 23.04 10.70 -19.51
C ASN A 19 21.56 11.06 -19.72
N GLU A 20 20.96 10.70 -20.85
CA GLU A 20 19.53 10.88 -21.13
C GLU A 20 18.67 10.20 -20.05
N TYR A 21 18.91 8.92 -19.74
CA TYR A 21 18.17 8.22 -18.68
C TYR A 21 18.38 8.81 -17.28
N LEU A 22 19.55 9.38 -17.00
CA LEU A 22 19.81 10.04 -15.72
C LEU A 22 19.10 11.40 -15.64
N ASP A 23 19.09 12.17 -16.72
CA ASP A 23 18.35 13.44 -16.82
C ASP A 23 16.85 13.18 -16.67
N ASP A 24 16.32 12.14 -17.33
CA ASP A 24 14.95 11.66 -17.16
C ASP A 24 14.66 11.31 -15.70
N MET A 25 15.52 10.52 -15.06
CA MET A 25 15.35 10.15 -13.65
C MET A 25 15.38 11.39 -12.73
N GLU A 26 16.18 12.41 -13.04
CA GLU A 26 16.20 13.67 -12.29
C GLU A 26 14.91 14.49 -12.48
N SER A 27 14.31 14.46 -13.67
CA SER A 27 13.03 15.14 -13.96
C SER A 27 11.82 14.50 -13.26
N LEU A 28 11.96 13.25 -12.82
CA LEU A 28 10.97 12.53 -12.03
C LEU A 28 11.00 12.92 -10.54
N TYR A 29 11.99 13.68 -10.07
CA TYR A 29 12.03 14.10 -8.67
C TYR A 29 10.92 15.11 -8.35
N ILE A 30 10.17 14.87 -7.27
CA ILE A 30 9.10 15.76 -6.81
C ILE A 30 9.62 16.63 -5.65
N SER A 31 9.76 16.04 -4.47
CA SER A 31 10.21 16.67 -3.22
C SER A 31 10.32 15.60 -2.13
N ASP A 32 10.96 15.93 -1.01
CA ASP A 32 11.04 15.09 0.20
C ASP A 32 11.53 13.65 -0.08
N GLY A 33 12.49 13.52 -0.99
CA GLY A 33 13.00 12.22 -1.46
C GLY A 33 12.08 11.46 -2.43
N TRP A 34 10.85 11.89 -2.67
CA TRP A 34 9.91 11.20 -3.55
C TRP A 34 10.12 11.52 -5.03
N TYR A 35 9.94 10.48 -5.84
CA TYR A 35 9.91 10.53 -7.29
C TYR A 35 8.51 10.13 -7.78
N ARG A 36 8.06 10.77 -8.85
CA ARG A 36 6.98 10.26 -9.69
C ARG A 36 7.50 9.15 -10.59
N ASP A 37 6.60 8.36 -11.15
CA ASP A 37 6.94 7.38 -12.20
C ASP A 37 5.95 7.53 -13.36
N GLY A 38 6.43 7.93 -14.53
CA GLY A 38 5.55 8.17 -15.67
C GLY A 38 6.21 8.95 -16.78
N GLU A 39 5.54 8.95 -17.92
CA GLU A 39 5.81 9.85 -19.04
C GLU A 39 5.06 11.16 -18.79
N ASP A 40 5.49 12.28 -19.37
CA ASP A 40 4.91 13.59 -19.07
C ASP A 40 3.42 13.72 -19.46
N GLU A 41 2.99 12.98 -20.48
CA GLU A 41 1.58 12.99 -20.92
C GLU A 41 0.71 12.01 -20.12
N GLY A 42 -0.18 12.58 -19.29
CA GLY A 42 -1.18 11.81 -18.54
C GLY A 42 -0.62 11.10 -17.30
N ASP A 43 0.48 11.58 -16.74
CA ASP A 43 1.08 11.00 -15.54
C ASP A 43 0.13 11.09 -14.33
N THR A 44 -0.05 9.94 -13.68
CA THR A 44 -0.85 9.80 -12.44
C THR A 44 0.01 9.96 -11.19
N ARG A 45 1.17 10.64 -11.34
CA ARG A 45 2.20 10.85 -10.32
C ARG A 45 2.76 9.57 -9.70
N ARG A 46 2.39 8.39 -10.24
CA ARG A 46 2.49 7.04 -9.64
C ARG A 46 3.61 6.91 -8.61
N ILE A 47 3.23 6.94 -7.33
CA ILE A 47 4.15 6.71 -6.22
C ILE A 47 3.90 5.32 -5.68
N ASP A 48 4.83 4.41 -5.92
CA ASP A 48 4.83 3.07 -5.37
C ASP A 48 6.27 2.63 -5.04
N TYR A 49 6.45 1.34 -4.81
CA TYR A 49 7.74 0.74 -4.50
C TYR A 49 8.85 0.92 -5.56
N TYR A 50 8.56 1.44 -6.76
CA TYR A 50 9.62 1.85 -7.67
C TYR A 50 10.49 2.99 -7.11
N ASN A 51 9.98 3.79 -6.18
CA ASN A 51 10.79 4.76 -5.43
C ASN A 51 11.99 4.07 -4.76
N PRO A 52 11.81 3.12 -3.82
CA PRO A 52 12.93 2.39 -3.22
C PRO A 52 13.59 1.38 -4.17
N PHE A 53 12.84 0.69 -5.05
CA PHE A 53 13.36 -0.43 -5.86
C PHE A 53 14.20 0.03 -7.04
N ALA A 54 13.84 1.18 -7.63
CA ALA A 54 14.40 1.66 -8.89
C ALA A 54 15.04 3.03 -8.69
N MET A 55 14.28 4.05 -8.30
CA MET A 55 14.79 5.43 -8.26
C MET A 55 15.94 5.56 -7.26
N HIS A 56 15.71 5.29 -5.98
CA HIS A 56 16.79 5.37 -5.00
C HIS A 56 17.86 4.31 -5.22
N TYR A 57 17.49 3.06 -5.51
CA TYR A 57 18.46 1.99 -5.71
C TYR A 57 19.43 2.31 -6.85
N TYR A 58 18.94 2.70 -8.03
CA TYR A 58 19.78 2.99 -9.19
C TYR A 58 20.49 4.34 -9.06
N GLY A 59 19.87 5.35 -8.45
CA GLY A 59 20.55 6.61 -8.14
C GLY A 59 21.75 6.41 -7.21
N LEU A 60 21.58 5.62 -6.14
CA LEU A 60 22.68 5.28 -5.24
C LEU A 60 23.72 4.37 -5.91
N PHE A 61 23.28 3.41 -6.74
CA PHE A 61 24.18 2.58 -7.55
C PHE A 61 25.08 3.46 -8.42
N TYR A 62 24.49 4.41 -9.13
CA TYR A 62 25.23 5.36 -9.96
C TYR A 62 26.22 6.18 -9.13
N ALA A 63 25.77 6.73 -8.00
CA ALA A 63 26.62 7.54 -7.12
C ALA A 63 27.86 6.79 -6.58
N VAL A 64 27.77 5.47 -6.42
CA VAL A 64 28.89 4.61 -5.98
C VAL A 64 29.83 4.28 -7.13
N HIS A 65 29.27 3.91 -8.29
CA HIS A 65 30.04 3.35 -9.40
C HIS A 65 30.49 4.38 -10.44
N ARG A 66 30.05 5.64 -10.33
CA ARG A 66 30.51 6.76 -11.17
C ARG A 66 30.97 7.96 -10.30
N PRO A 67 31.99 7.80 -9.45
CA PRO A 67 32.43 8.85 -8.53
C PRO A 67 32.94 10.13 -9.22
N SER A 68 33.24 10.07 -10.52
CA SER A 68 33.59 11.23 -11.34
C SER A 68 32.45 12.24 -11.48
N ASP A 69 31.18 11.79 -11.49
CA ASP A 69 30.01 12.68 -11.47
C ASP A 69 29.54 12.93 -10.03
N LYS A 70 30.40 13.63 -9.28
CA LYS A 70 30.17 13.90 -7.86
C LYS A 70 28.89 14.70 -7.62
N ALA A 71 28.62 15.70 -8.45
CA ALA A 71 27.48 16.60 -8.25
C ALA A 71 26.14 15.86 -8.34
N ARG A 72 25.95 14.99 -9.33
CA ARG A 72 24.75 14.16 -9.45
C ARG A 72 24.69 13.10 -8.36
N GLY A 73 25.83 12.44 -8.08
CA GLY A 73 25.92 11.46 -7.01
C GLY A 73 25.51 12.02 -5.64
N ASP A 74 25.96 13.23 -5.29
CA ASP A 74 25.59 13.90 -4.04
C ASP A 74 24.08 14.20 -3.98
N ARG A 75 23.46 14.66 -5.07
CA ARG A 75 22.01 14.87 -5.13
C ARG A 75 21.22 13.58 -4.90
N PHE A 76 21.62 12.47 -5.50
CA PHE A 76 20.96 11.18 -5.27
C PHE A 76 21.12 10.68 -3.83
N LYS A 77 22.29 10.88 -3.21
CA LYS A 77 22.51 10.56 -1.81
C LYS A 77 21.66 11.42 -0.88
N GLU A 78 21.51 12.70 -1.18
CA GLU A 78 20.68 13.61 -0.38
C GLU A 78 19.19 13.25 -0.47
N ARG A 79 18.65 13.06 -1.67
CA ARG A 79 17.27 12.61 -1.86
C ARG A 79 16.99 11.27 -1.16
N ALA A 80 17.97 10.35 -1.20
CA ALA A 80 17.88 9.09 -0.45
C ALA A 80 17.87 9.31 1.06
N ARG A 81 18.62 10.30 1.59
CA ARG A 81 18.61 10.64 3.02
C ARG A 81 17.25 11.21 3.45
N GLU A 82 16.67 12.10 2.65
CA GLU A 82 15.34 12.69 2.91
C GLU A 82 14.22 11.65 2.90
N PHE A 83 14.33 10.61 2.06
CA PHE A 83 13.32 9.56 1.94
C PHE A 83 13.24 8.60 3.15
N ALA A 84 14.38 8.34 3.82
CA ALA A 84 14.48 7.30 4.84
C ALA A 84 13.48 7.44 6.01
N PRO A 85 13.31 8.64 6.61
CA PRO A 85 12.39 8.83 7.72
C PRO A 85 10.93 8.54 7.35
N VAL A 86 10.54 8.73 6.09
CA VAL A 86 9.18 8.41 5.62
C VAL A 86 9.05 6.92 5.32
N PHE A 87 10.05 6.34 4.64
CA PHE A 87 9.97 4.96 4.19
C PHE A 87 9.91 3.94 5.33
N MET A 88 10.47 4.25 6.51
CA MET A 88 10.37 3.36 7.67
C MET A 88 8.91 3.12 8.13
N HIS A 89 7.99 4.04 7.84
CA HIS A 89 6.56 3.89 8.17
C HIS A 89 5.87 2.80 7.35
N TRP A 90 6.44 2.36 6.23
CA TRP A 90 5.90 1.27 5.40
C TRP A 90 6.09 -0.12 6.01
N PHE A 91 6.87 -0.21 7.09
CA PHE A 91 7.20 -1.45 7.76
C PHE A 91 6.53 -1.54 9.14
N ALA A 92 6.12 -2.75 9.52
CA ALA A 92 5.80 -3.07 10.90
C ALA A 92 7.08 -3.42 11.67
N ASP A 93 6.99 -3.41 13.00
CA ASP A 93 8.13 -3.75 13.87
C ASP A 93 8.64 -5.18 13.63
N SER A 94 7.77 -6.09 13.16
CA SER A 94 8.10 -7.46 12.78
C SER A 94 8.97 -7.57 11.51
N GLY A 95 9.05 -6.50 10.72
CA GLY A 95 9.71 -6.49 9.41
C GLY A 95 8.79 -6.68 8.21
N SER A 96 7.52 -7.08 8.39
CA SER A 96 6.54 -7.12 7.29
C SER A 96 6.30 -5.70 6.73
N ASN A 97 6.09 -5.57 5.42
CA ASN A 97 5.83 -4.29 4.76
C ASN A 97 4.43 -4.22 4.12
N ILE A 98 3.94 -3.01 3.85
CA ILE A 98 2.63 -2.79 3.23
C ILE A 98 2.65 -3.31 1.78
N PRO A 99 1.84 -4.29 1.35
CA PRO A 99 1.74 -4.57 -0.08
C PRO A 99 0.93 -3.47 -0.77
N TYR A 100 1.57 -2.72 -1.66
CA TYR A 100 0.94 -1.60 -2.37
C TYR A 100 1.60 -1.36 -3.74
N GLY A 101 0.78 -1.09 -4.73
CA GLY A 101 1.21 -0.85 -6.10
C GLY A 101 1.61 -2.12 -6.86
N ARG A 102 2.42 -1.92 -7.90
CA ARG A 102 2.84 -2.97 -8.85
C ARG A 102 4.11 -3.71 -8.42
N SER A 103 4.42 -4.79 -9.14
CA SER A 103 5.67 -5.56 -9.01
C SER A 103 5.88 -6.18 -7.62
N LEU A 104 4.79 -6.47 -6.91
CA LEU A 104 4.85 -7.01 -5.55
C LEU A 104 5.51 -8.41 -5.48
N SER A 105 5.59 -9.12 -6.61
CA SER A 105 6.35 -10.38 -6.71
C SER A 105 7.86 -10.24 -6.52
N TYR A 106 8.41 -9.02 -6.47
CA TYR A 106 9.85 -8.79 -6.22
C TYR A 106 10.21 -8.84 -4.72
N ARG A 107 9.21 -8.96 -3.83
CA ARG A 107 9.32 -9.29 -2.39
C ARG A 107 10.45 -8.55 -1.64
N GLN A 108 11.61 -9.19 -1.45
CA GLN A 108 12.75 -8.65 -0.71
C GLN A 108 13.33 -7.38 -1.34
N CYS A 109 13.02 -7.10 -2.62
CA CYS A 109 13.43 -5.87 -3.29
C CYS A 109 13.04 -4.59 -2.50
N VAL A 110 12.03 -4.67 -1.63
CA VAL A 110 11.66 -3.59 -0.70
C VAL A 110 12.72 -3.24 0.33
N ALA A 111 13.56 -4.19 0.71
CA ALA A 111 14.68 -3.96 1.60
C ALA A 111 15.95 -3.48 0.87
N ALA A 112 15.95 -3.50 -0.47
CA ALA A 112 17.12 -3.16 -1.27
C ALA A 112 17.60 -1.73 -1.03
N TYR A 113 16.67 -0.79 -0.84
CA TYR A 113 16.99 0.59 -0.49
C TYR A 113 17.82 0.67 0.81
N TRP A 114 17.38 0.00 1.88
CA TRP A 114 18.08 0.00 3.18
C TRP A 114 19.48 -0.58 3.06
N GLY A 115 19.63 -1.67 2.32
CA GLY A 115 20.94 -2.25 2.05
C GLY A 115 21.83 -1.32 1.23
N TYR A 116 21.29 -0.69 0.19
CA TYR A 116 22.08 0.17 -0.68
C TYR A 116 22.50 1.49 -0.01
N LEU A 117 21.76 1.99 0.99
CA LEU A 117 22.24 3.09 1.84
C LEU A 117 23.61 2.76 2.46
N ALA A 118 23.79 1.54 2.96
CA ALA A 118 25.06 1.08 3.52
C ALA A 118 26.15 1.03 2.44
N VAL A 119 25.85 0.47 1.26
CA VAL A 119 26.80 0.41 0.12
C VAL A 119 27.22 1.82 -0.34
N ALA A 120 26.29 2.77 -0.32
CA ALA A 120 26.55 4.16 -0.72
C ALA A 120 27.19 5.03 0.36
N GLY A 121 27.41 4.49 1.57
CA GLY A 121 27.92 5.23 2.72
C GLY A 121 26.96 6.34 3.20
N VAL A 122 25.64 6.12 3.08
CA VAL A 122 24.61 7.09 3.45
C VAL A 122 23.92 6.65 4.74
N GLU A 123 24.39 7.16 5.88
CA GLU A 123 23.73 6.97 7.17
C GLU A 123 22.50 7.89 7.27
N ALA A 124 21.39 7.50 6.63
CA ALA A 124 20.14 8.28 6.65
C ALA A 124 19.35 8.16 7.97
N LEU A 125 19.63 7.09 8.71
CA LEU A 125 19.20 6.79 10.08
C LEU A 125 20.39 6.09 10.76
N PRO A 126 20.47 6.04 12.10
CA PRO A 126 21.55 5.31 12.77
C PRO A 126 21.74 3.91 12.17
N TRP A 127 22.98 3.49 11.92
CA TRP A 127 23.24 2.21 11.23
C TRP A 127 22.51 1.02 11.84
N GLY A 128 22.39 0.97 13.17
CA GLY A 128 21.65 -0.08 13.86
C GLY A 128 20.17 -0.12 13.53
N VAL A 129 19.53 1.03 13.28
CA VAL A 129 18.13 1.12 12.84
C VAL A 129 18.00 0.63 11.40
N ILE A 130 18.88 1.08 10.49
CA ILE A 130 18.89 0.62 9.08
C ILE A 130 19.07 -0.90 9.05
N LYS A 131 20.06 -1.43 9.78
CA LYS A 131 20.33 -2.86 9.92
C LYS A 131 19.11 -3.60 10.48
N GLY A 132 18.46 -3.04 11.50
CA GLY A 132 17.25 -3.60 12.09
C GLY A 132 16.09 -3.74 11.11
N ILE A 133 15.73 -2.67 10.40
CA ILE A 133 14.65 -2.70 9.41
C ILE A 133 14.96 -3.73 8.30
N TYR A 134 16.18 -3.68 7.78
CA TYR A 134 16.68 -4.57 6.74
C TYR A 134 16.62 -6.05 7.15
N LEU A 135 17.24 -6.42 8.28
CA LEU A 135 17.33 -7.81 8.72
C LEU A 135 15.97 -8.37 9.17
N ARG A 136 15.11 -7.56 9.81
CA ARG A 136 13.75 -8.01 10.16
C ARG A 136 12.91 -8.29 8.91
N ASN A 137 13.00 -7.46 7.86
CA ASN A 137 12.29 -7.72 6.61
C ASN A 137 12.79 -9.00 5.92
N LEU A 138 14.10 -9.23 5.87
CA LEU A 138 14.66 -10.47 5.32
C LEU A 138 14.22 -11.71 6.10
N ARG A 139 14.25 -11.65 7.44
CA ARG A 139 13.77 -12.74 8.31
C ARG A 139 12.27 -12.99 8.11
N TRP A 140 11.47 -11.93 7.99
CA TRP A 140 10.04 -12.06 7.73
C TRP A 140 9.76 -12.77 6.40
N TRP A 141 10.44 -12.37 5.33
CA TRP A 141 10.31 -13.02 4.02
C TRP A 141 10.81 -14.47 4.02
N ALA A 142 11.90 -14.77 4.74
CA ALA A 142 12.42 -16.12 4.88
C ALA A 142 11.43 -17.06 5.61
N ALA A 143 10.54 -16.51 6.45
CA ALA A 143 9.49 -17.26 7.12
C ALA A 143 8.24 -17.50 6.24
N GLN A 144 8.15 -16.85 5.07
CA GLN A 144 7.00 -17.02 4.16
C GLN A 144 7.24 -18.19 3.19
N PRO A 145 6.19 -18.93 2.76
CA PRO A 145 6.30 -20.02 1.79
C PRO A 145 6.48 -19.51 0.35
N VAL A 146 7.52 -18.71 0.10
CA VAL A 146 7.73 -18.01 -1.18
C VAL A 146 8.52 -18.81 -2.22
N SER A 147 9.16 -19.90 -1.79
CA SER A 147 9.91 -20.81 -2.65
C SER A 147 9.19 -22.15 -2.83
N ARG A 148 9.44 -22.79 -3.98
CA ARG A 148 9.12 -24.20 -4.21
C ARG A 148 10.02 -25.09 -3.34
N ARG A 149 9.69 -26.40 -3.30
CA ARG A 149 10.49 -27.41 -2.58
C ARG A 149 11.93 -27.53 -3.06
N ASP A 150 12.22 -27.11 -4.29
CA ASP A 150 13.56 -27.06 -4.89
C ASP A 150 14.32 -25.74 -4.59
N GLY A 151 13.73 -24.83 -3.79
CA GLY A 151 14.33 -23.55 -3.44
C GLY A 151 14.07 -22.41 -4.43
N ILE A 152 13.42 -22.67 -5.57
CA ILE A 152 13.14 -21.65 -6.59
C ILE A 152 12.03 -20.71 -6.13
N LEU A 153 12.26 -19.40 -6.24
CA LEU A 153 11.27 -18.37 -5.91
C LEU A 153 10.06 -18.45 -6.85
N THR A 154 8.86 -18.34 -6.29
CA THR A 154 7.59 -18.46 -7.03
C THR A 154 7.02 -17.11 -7.44
N LEU A 155 6.05 -17.08 -8.37
CA LEU A 155 5.17 -15.93 -8.57
C LEU A 155 4.12 -15.85 -7.44
N GLY A 156 3.78 -14.65 -7.01
CA GLY A 156 2.84 -14.39 -5.91
C GLY A 156 3.35 -13.30 -4.97
N TYR A 157 2.90 -13.34 -3.72
CA TYR A 157 3.34 -12.43 -2.66
C TYR A 157 3.82 -13.22 -1.44
N ALA A 158 3.00 -13.42 -0.40
CA ALA A 158 3.38 -14.19 0.79
C ALA A 158 3.37 -15.71 0.56
N TYR A 159 2.73 -16.18 -0.51
CA TYR A 159 2.69 -17.58 -0.92
C TYR A 159 2.61 -17.67 -2.46
N PRO A 160 2.76 -18.86 -3.06
CA PRO A 160 2.68 -19.02 -4.50
C PRO A 160 1.26 -18.71 -4.97
N ASN A 161 1.12 -17.65 -5.75
CA ASN A 161 -0.17 -17.17 -6.22
C ASN A 161 -0.03 -16.53 -7.62
N PRO A 162 -0.12 -17.33 -8.71
CA PRO A 162 -0.01 -16.80 -10.07
C PRO A 162 -1.22 -15.93 -10.46
N PHE A 163 -2.32 -15.98 -9.70
CA PHE A 163 -3.50 -15.16 -9.95
C PHE A 163 -3.14 -13.67 -9.90
N MET A 164 -2.23 -13.30 -9.00
CA MET A 164 -1.74 -11.94 -8.76
C MET A 164 -0.73 -11.43 -9.77
N ALA A 165 -0.27 -12.27 -10.71
CA ALA A 165 0.85 -11.93 -11.57
C ALA A 165 0.53 -10.82 -12.57
N GLU A 166 1.39 -9.80 -12.65
CA GLU A 166 1.32 -8.80 -13.72
C GLU A 166 1.74 -9.37 -15.08
N ARG A 167 1.28 -8.73 -16.16
CA ARG A 167 1.53 -9.15 -17.56
C ARG A 167 3.01 -9.28 -17.94
N TYR A 168 3.89 -8.56 -17.25
CA TYR A 168 5.34 -8.54 -17.51
C TYR A 168 6.12 -9.52 -16.62
N LEU A 169 5.45 -10.21 -15.69
CA LEU A 169 6.13 -11.16 -14.82
C LEU A 169 6.45 -12.44 -15.58
N SER A 170 7.66 -12.94 -15.36
CA SER A 170 8.16 -14.23 -15.81
C SER A 170 8.75 -15.00 -14.61
N THR A 171 9.19 -16.23 -14.83
CA THR A 171 9.85 -17.05 -13.81
C THR A 171 11.13 -16.43 -13.26
N GLY A 172 11.80 -15.54 -14.02
CA GLY A 172 12.97 -14.79 -13.56
C GLY A 172 12.61 -13.56 -12.72
N SER A 173 11.38 -13.06 -12.81
CA SER A 173 10.98 -11.82 -12.15
C SER A 173 11.14 -11.81 -10.62
N PRO A 174 10.82 -12.88 -9.87
CA PRO A 174 11.05 -12.92 -8.43
C PRO A 174 12.52 -12.69 -8.01
N TYR A 175 13.49 -12.94 -8.90
CA TYR A 175 14.92 -12.77 -8.60
C TYR A 175 15.38 -11.30 -8.60
N TRP A 176 14.51 -10.34 -8.89
CA TRP A 176 14.75 -8.94 -8.53
C TRP A 176 14.99 -8.77 -7.01
N ALA A 177 14.54 -9.72 -6.19
CA ALA A 177 14.89 -9.86 -4.79
C ALA A 177 16.41 -9.83 -4.52
N MET A 178 17.25 -10.21 -5.49
CA MET A 178 18.72 -10.19 -5.35
C MET A 178 19.28 -8.80 -5.03
N LYS A 179 18.57 -7.74 -5.42
CA LYS A 179 18.92 -6.35 -5.05
C LYS A 179 19.05 -6.15 -3.53
N ALA A 180 18.27 -6.90 -2.74
CA ALA A 180 18.32 -6.80 -1.29
C ALA A 180 19.71 -7.17 -0.73
N PHE A 181 20.45 -8.05 -1.41
CA PHE A 181 21.72 -8.58 -0.94
C PHE A 181 22.93 -7.73 -1.33
N SER A 182 22.73 -6.52 -1.86
CA SER A 182 23.83 -5.60 -2.19
C SER A 182 24.81 -5.32 -1.05
N PRO A 183 24.42 -5.30 0.26
CA PRO A 183 25.36 -5.08 1.36
C PRO A 183 26.44 -6.16 1.51
N LEU A 184 26.26 -7.34 0.91
CA LEU A 184 27.27 -8.41 0.96
C LEU A 184 28.57 -8.04 0.23
N SER A 185 28.58 -6.95 -0.56
CA SER A 185 29.80 -6.40 -1.15
C SER A 185 30.67 -5.63 -0.16
N LEU A 186 30.15 -5.28 1.01
CA LEU A 186 30.86 -4.51 2.04
C LEU A 186 31.81 -5.42 2.86
N PRO A 187 32.94 -4.90 3.34
CA PRO A 187 33.83 -5.65 4.22
C PRO A 187 33.19 -5.90 5.58
N ALA A 188 33.60 -6.95 6.28
CA ALA A 188 33.00 -7.38 7.55
C ALA A 188 33.11 -6.34 8.68
N ASP A 189 34.08 -5.43 8.60
CA ASP A 189 34.32 -4.35 9.56
C ASP A 189 33.56 -3.05 9.23
N HIS A 190 32.80 -3.00 8.14
CA HIS A 190 32.01 -1.83 7.77
C HIS A 190 31.04 -1.42 8.89
N PRO A 191 30.86 -0.12 9.20
CA PRO A 191 30.00 0.36 10.30
C PRO A 191 28.58 -0.22 10.31
N PHE A 192 27.99 -0.41 9.13
CA PHE A 192 26.69 -1.09 8.99
C PHE A 192 26.69 -2.52 9.57
N TRP A 193 27.74 -3.30 9.35
CA TRP A 193 27.83 -4.68 9.85
C TRP A 193 28.20 -4.75 11.31
N THR A 194 29.07 -3.86 11.78
CA THR A 194 29.53 -3.82 13.17
C THR A 194 28.55 -3.14 14.12
N ALA A 195 27.60 -2.34 13.62
CA ALA A 195 26.54 -1.76 14.41
C ALA A 195 25.64 -2.82 15.08
N GLU A 196 25.24 -2.55 16.33
CA GLU A 196 24.19 -3.31 17.01
C GLU A 196 22.87 -3.20 16.25
N GLU A 197 22.11 -4.29 16.12
CA GLU A 197 20.77 -4.24 15.52
C GLU A 197 19.78 -3.54 16.46
N LEU A 198 19.20 -2.42 16.03
CA LEU A 198 18.26 -1.63 16.85
C LEU A 198 16.80 -1.88 16.44
N PRO A 199 15.84 -1.72 17.38
CA PRO A 199 14.41 -1.78 17.06
C PRO A 199 13.99 -0.63 16.13
N MET A 200 12.74 -0.67 15.66
CA MET A 200 12.14 0.48 14.99
C MET A 200 12.20 1.67 15.96
N PRO A 201 12.62 2.88 15.52
CA PRO A 201 12.59 4.06 16.37
C PRO A 201 11.15 4.36 16.80
N GLN A 202 11.00 5.15 17.87
CA GLN A 202 9.69 5.58 18.30
C GLN A 202 8.99 6.35 17.17
N ARG A 203 7.76 5.95 16.86
CA ARG A 203 6.90 6.57 15.85
C ARG A 203 5.66 7.15 16.52
N PRO A 204 5.10 8.26 16.01
CA PRO A 204 3.76 8.69 16.41
C PRO A 204 2.76 7.59 16.04
N SER A 205 1.65 7.46 16.76
CA SER A 205 0.62 6.46 16.43
C SER A 205 0.02 6.68 15.05
N VAL A 206 0.00 7.92 14.57
CA VAL A 206 -0.44 8.33 13.24
C VAL A 206 0.63 9.24 12.62
N ALA A 207 1.02 8.96 11.37
CA ALA A 207 1.96 9.78 10.60
C ALA A 207 1.36 10.06 9.22
N ALA A 208 1.41 11.33 8.77
CA ALA A 208 0.82 11.75 7.51
C ALA A 208 1.87 12.37 6.60
N PHE A 209 1.83 12.02 5.31
CA PHE A 209 2.79 12.44 4.30
C PHE A 209 2.05 12.98 3.07
N PRO A 210 1.90 14.32 2.96
CA PRO A 210 1.13 14.94 1.88
C PRO A 210 1.71 14.72 0.48
N VAL A 211 3.04 14.68 0.32
CA VAL A 211 3.67 14.45 -0.98
C VAL A 211 3.17 13.15 -1.62
N PRO A 212 3.23 11.98 -0.94
CA PRO A 212 2.64 10.76 -1.45
C PRO A 212 1.14 10.61 -1.17
N GLY A 213 0.48 11.53 -0.46
CA GLY A 213 -0.96 11.43 -0.16
C GLY A 213 -1.34 10.32 0.83
N LEU A 214 -0.40 9.90 1.69
CA LEU A 214 -0.55 8.71 2.53
C LEU A 214 -0.62 9.05 4.02
N THR A 215 -1.42 8.28 4.75
CA THR A 215 -1.42 8.31 6.23
C THR A 215 -1.18 6.92 6.78
N PHE A 216 -0.22 6.79 7.69
CA PHE A 216 0.12 5.56 8.38
C PHE A 216 -0.42 5.57 9.79
N MET A 217 -0.94 4.41 10.22
CA MET A 217 -1.31 4.13 11.59
C MET A 217 -0.50 2.95 12.09
N HIS A 218 0.20 3.13 13.21
CA HIS A 218 0.99 2.09 13.85
C HIS A 218 0.21 1.51 15.02
N THR A 219 -0.15 0.24 14.91
CA THR A 219 -0.93 -0.49 15.90
C THR A 219 -0.18 -1.77 16.28
N PRO A 220 -0.49 -2.39 17.43
CA PRO A 220 0.19 -3.60 17.86
C PRO A 220 0.17 -4.70 16.79
N GLY A 221 1.36 -5.07 16.30
CA GLY A 221 1.55 -6.20 15.38
C GLY A 221 1.34 -5.93 13.89
N HIS A 222 0.93 -4.73 13.47
CA HIS A 222 0.93 -4.33 12.05
C HIS A 222 0.89 -2.81 11.85
N THR A 223 1.28 -2.36 10.65
CA THR A 223 1.00 -0.98 10.21
C THR A 223 -0.18 -0.99 9.24
N ILE A 224 -1.03 0.03 9.32
CA ILE A 224 -2.10 0.30 8.37
C ILE A 224 -1.74 1.57 7.59
N MET A 225 -1.95 1.56 6.29
CA MET A 225 -1.78 2.73 5.41
C MET A 225 -3.13 3.11 4.81
N LEU A 226 -3.62 4.30 5.12
CA LEU A 226 -4.79 4.92 4.51
C LEU A 226 -4.41 5.67 3.24
N ASN A 227 -5.26 5.58 2.22
CA ASN A 227 -4.93 6.03 0.88
C ASN A 227 -6.17 6.45 0.06
N SER A 228 -6.02 7.53 -0.70
CA SER A 228 -6.96 7.95 -1.75
C SER A 228 -6.28 8.40 -3.05
N GLY A 229 -5.06 7.92 -3.29
CA GLY A 229 -4.18 8.32 -4.38
C GLY A 229 -2.73 8.40 -3.86
N PRO A 230 -1.71 8.37 -4.73
CA PRO A 230 -1.74 8.61 -6.17
C PRO A 230 -2.32 7.47 -7.00
N ASP A 231 -2.79 7.82 -8.18
CA ASP A 231 -3.50 6.92 -9.09
C ASP A 231 -2.54 6.14 -10.00
N SER A 232 -3.06 5.21 -10.82
CA SER A 232 -2.29 4.54 -11.85
C SER A 232 -3.12 4.35 -13.12
N ASN A 233 -2.78 5.07 -14.20
CA ASN A 233 -3.44 4.90 -15.51
C ASN A 233 -2.89 3.73 -16.35
N LYS A 234 -1.86 3.03 -15.89
CA LYS A 234 -1.27 1.92 -16.66
C LYS A 234 -2.18 0.71 -16.61
N ALA A 235 -2.44 0.10 -17.77
CA ALA A 235 -3.22 -1.12 -17.90
C ALA A 235 -2.50 -2.34 -17.26
N MET A 236 -2.65 -2.50 -15.95
CA MET A 236 -2.14 -3.61 -15.15
C MET A 236 -3.30 -4.38 -14.52
N ARG A 237 -3.08 -5.65 -14.17
CA ARG A 237 -4.10 -6.42 -13.43
C ARG A 237 -4.29 -5.82 -12.04
N PHE A 238 -5.56 -5.69 -11.65
CA PHE A 238 -5.99 -5.29 -10.30
C PHE A 238 -5.48 -3.92 -9.86
N VAL A 239 -5.46 -2.94 -10.77
CA VAL A 239 -5.11 -1.55 -10.42
C VAL A 239 -5.99 -1.00 -9.29
N PRO A 240 -7.34 -1.17 -9.29
CA PRO A 240 -8.18 -0.68 -8.20
C PRO A 240 -7.75 -1.24 -6.85
N GLU A 241 -7.38 -2.51 -6.79
CA GLU A 241 -6.98 -3.17 -5.54
C GLU A 241 -5.53 -2.87 -5.13
N LYS A 242 -4.65 -2.59 -6.09
CA LYS A 242 -3.24 -2.26 -5.85
C LYS A 242 -3.01 -0.81 -5.45
N TYR A 243 -3.85 0.10 -5.93
CA TYR A 243 -3.66 1.55 -5.77
C TYR A 243 -4.82 2.27 -5.10
N LEU A 244 -6.04 1.71 -5.07
CA LEU A 244 -7.24 2.51 -4.76
C LEU A 244 -8.13 1.95 -3.65
N LYS A 245 -7.69 0.92 -2.92
CA LYS A 245 -8.30 0.59 -1.61
C LYS A 245 -8.11 1.73 -0.62
N PHE A 246 -9.05 1.84 0.32
CA PHE A 246 -9.05 2.84 1.38
C PHE A 246 -7.97 2.57 2.43
N ALA A 247 -7.59 1.31 2.62
CA ALA A 247 -6.59 0.93 3.60
C ALA A 247 -5.82 -0.32 3.16
N TYR A 248 -4.53 -0.35 3.42
CA TYR A 248 -3.63 -1.50 3.26
C TYR A 248 -3.01 -1.86 4.60
N SER A 249 -2.64 -3.12 4.80
CA SER A 249 -2.04 -3.58 6.05
C SER A 249 -0.79 -4.43 5.82
N THR A 250 0.23 -4.28 6.65
CA THR A 250 1.42 -5.14 6.59
C THR A 250 1.11 -6.59 6.96
N ARG A 251 -0.02 -6.82 7.65
CA ARG A 251 -0.44 -8.15 8.14
C ARG A 251 -1.54 -8.76 7.29
N TYR A 252 -2.54 -7.97 6.89
CA TYR A 252 -3.68 -8.46 6.10
C TYR A 252 -3.53 -8.23 4.60
N GLY A 253 -2.58 -7.38 4.21
CA GLY A 253 -2.34 -6.99 2.83
C GLY A 253 -3.58 -6.40 2.19
N PHE A 254 -3.93 -6.96 1.03
CA PHE A 254 -5.19 -6.75 0.36
C PHE A 254 -5.62 -8.01 -0.38
N SER A 255 -6.87 -8.05 -0.86
CA SER A 255 -7.38 -9.06 -1.78
C SER A 255 -7.69 -8.46 -3.14
N VAL A 256 -7.59 -9.28 -4.18
CA VAL A 256 -8.05 -8.96 -5.53
C VAL A 256 -9.34 -9.69 -5.84
N GLU A 257 -10.16 -9.09 -6.71
CA GLU A 257 -11.40 -9.74 -7.13
C GLU A 257 -11.15 -10.77 -8.24
N SER A 258 -11.80 -11.93 -8.12
CA SER A 258 -11.58 -13.04 -9.06
C SER A 258 -12.55 -13.09 -10.24
N ASP A 259 -13.71 -12.46 -10.09
CA ASP A 259 -14.80 -12.51 -11.06
C ASP A 259 -15.61 -11.21 -11.00
N SER A 260 -15.66 -10.48 -12.11
CA SER A 260 -16.38 -9.20 -12.24
C SER A 260 -17.91 -9.34 -12.14
N ARG A 261 -18.44 -10.56 -12.13
CA ARG A 261 -19.87 -10.90 -12.01
C ARG A 261 -20.24 -11.44 -10.64
N ALA A 262 -19.29 -11.49 -9.71
CA ALA A 262 -19.43 -12.12 -8.42
C ALA A 262 -19.70 -11.12 -7.30
N PHE A 263 -20.55 -10.10 -7.53
CA PHE A 263 -20.82 -9.04 -6.56
C PHE A 263 -21.17 -9.59 -5.17
N ASP A 264 -22.02 -10.62 -5.05
CA ASP A 264 -22.41 -11.10 -3.73
C ASP A 264 -21.30 -11.84 -2.96
N VAL A 265 -20.27 -12.37 -3.64
CA VAL A 265 -19.16 -13.11 -3.00
C VAL A 265 -17.80 -12.42 -3.11
N GLY A 266 -17.77 -11.20 -3.68
CA GLY A 266 -16.56 -10.39 -3.79
C GLY A 266 -15.91 -10.12 -2.43
N ALA A 267 -14.58 -10.03 -2.43
CA ALA A 267 -13.82 -9.80 -1.20
C ALA A 267 -14.10 -8.39 -0.67
N PHE A 268 -13.94 -7.39 -1.54
CA PHE A 268 -14.12 -5.96 -1.28
C PHE A 268 -13.47 -5.50 0.03
N ASP A 269 -12.37 -6.15 0.43
CA ASP A 269 -11.64 -5.76 1.62
C ASP A 269 -11.06 -4.36 1.44
N SER A 270 -11.29 -3.53 2.45
CA SER A 270 -10.90 -2.13 2.47
C SER A 270 -11.38 -1.30 1.27
N MET A 271 -12.54 -1.61 0.71
CA MET A 271 -13.19 -0.82 -0.34
C MET A 271 -14.72 -0.94 -0.27
N ILE A 272 -15.43 -0.08 -1.01
CA ILE A 272 -16.87 -0.17 -1.23
C ILE A 272 -17.16 -0.48 -2.69
N ALA A 273 -17.90 -1.55 -2.93
CA ALA A 273 -18.41 -1.93 -4.24
C ALA A 273 -19.86 -1.50 -4.40
N LEU A 274 -20.20 -1.01 -5.58
CA LEU A 274 -21.54 -0.56 -5.96
C LEU A 274 -22.04 -1.39 -7.14
N SER A 275 -23.31 -1.76 -7.11
CA SER A 275 -23.96 -2.56 -8.17
C SER A 275 -25.37 -2.03 -8.45
N ASP A 276 -25.74 -1.95 -9.73
CA ASP A 276 -27.09 -1.60 -10.19
C ASP A 276 -27.93 -2.83 -10.60
N ASP A 277 -27.32 -4.02 -10.73
CA ASP A 277 -27.99 -5.26 -11.12
C ASP A 277 -27.82 -6.43 -10.14
N GLY A 278 -27.01 -6.27 -9.10
CA GLY A 278 -26.70 -7.29 -8.10
C GLY A 278 -25.73 -8.37 -8.58
N ILE A 279 -25.17 -8.26 -9.79
CA ILE A 279 -24.28 -9.23 -10.43
C ILE A 279 -22.92 -8.59 -10.68
N HIS A 280 -22.90 -7.51 -11.48
CA HIS A 280 -21.70 -6.76 -11.77
C HIS A 280 -21.46 -5.70 -10.71
N TYR A 281 -20.22 -5.26 -10.57
CA TYR A 281 -19.88 -4.22 -9.61
C TYR A 281 -18.90 -3.21 -10.18
N ARG A 282 -18.88 -2.05 -9.53
CA ARG A 282 -17.86 -1.02 -9.71
C ARG A 282 -17.32 -0.59 -8.36
N VAL A 283 -16.04 -0.29 -8.34
CA VAL A 283 -15.30 0.21 -7.19
C VAL A 283 -14.61 1.51 -7.56
N ARG A 284 -13.83 2.08 -6.64
CA ARG A 284 -12.96 3.23 -6.96
C ARG A 284 -11.84 2.79 -7.89
N GLU A 285 -11.94 3.19 -9.16
CA GLU A 285 -10.93 2.93 -10.21
C GLU A 285 -10.09 4.16 -10.55
N HIS A 286 -10.52 5.34 -10.09
CA HIS A 286 -9.83 6.62 -10.21
C HIS A 286 -10.36 7.59 -9.14
N CYS A 287 -9.62 8.63 -8.80
CA CYS A 287 -10.09 9.77 -7.99
C CYS A 287 -10.07 11.04 -8.82
N GLU A 288 -11.20 11.75 -8.91
CA GLU A 288 -11.26 13.08 -9.53
C GLU A 288 -10.51 14.12 -8.70
N THR A 289 -10.61 14.02 -7.37
CA THR A 289 -9.92 14.89 -6.42
C THR A 289 -9.52 14.08 -5.19
N ALA A 290 -8.42 14.48 -4.54
CA ALA A 290 -8.05 14.03 -3.20
C ALA A 290 -7.41 15.18 -2.45
N ARG A 291 -7.66 15.19 -1.15
CA ARG A 291 -7.18 16.24 -0.24
C ARG A 291 -6.73 15.59 1.06
N MET A 292 -5.82 16.26 1.77
CA MET A 292 -5.49 15.90 3.15
C MET A 292 -5.71 17.09 4.08
N ALA A 293 -6.26 16.83 5.26
CA ALA A 293 -6.36 17.78 6.36
C ALA A 293 -5.66 17.16 7.58
N GLY A 294 -4.39 17.52 7.78
CA GLY A 294 -3.49 16.80 8.68
C GLY A 294 -3.35 15.33 8.25
N SER A 295 -3.87 14.41 9.06
CA SER A 295 -3.86 12.95 8.80
C SER A 295 -5.17 12.40 8.24
N LYS A 296 -6.17 13.26 7.99
CA LYS A 296 -7.44 12.85 7.39
C LYS A 296 -7.34 12.94 5.88
N ILE A 297 -7.95 12.00 5.17
CA ILE A 297 -7.91 11.94 3.71
C ILE A 297 -9.32 12.08 3.16
N TYR A 298 -9.48 12.89 2.10
CA TYR A 298 -10.71 13.02 1.33
C TYR A 298 -10.46 12.60 -0.12
N SER A 299 -11.49 12.07 -0.78
CA SER A 299 -11.51 11.94 -2.24
C SER A 299 -12.91 11.95 -2.85
N SER A 300 -13.05 12.52 -4.04
CA SER A 300 -14.21 12.36 -4.93
C SER A 300 -13.88 11.42 -6.09
N TRP A 301 -14.83 10.56 -6.45
CA TRP A 301 -14.69 9.62 -7.55
C TRP A 301 -16.04 9.22 -8.15
N ARG A 302 -15.99 8.64 -9.35
CA ARG A 302 -17.17 8.29 -10.14
C ARG A 302 -17.11 6.85 -10.65
N PRO A 303 -17.87 5.91 -10.06
CA PRO A 303 -17.97 4.56 -10.62
C PRO A 303 -18.73 4.58 -11.97
N TRP A 304 -19.68 5.49 -12.16
CA TRP A 304 -20.30 5.83 -13.44
C TRP A 304 -20.24 7.33 -13.66
N ALA A 305 -20.35 7.79 -14.90
CA ALA A 305 -20.30 9.21 -15.24
C ALA A 305 -21.30 10.08 -14.44
N ASP A 306 -22.43 9.50 -14.03
CA ASP A 306 -23.53 10.15 -13.33
C ASP A 306 -23.69 9.74 -11.85
N VAL A 307 -22.75 8.97 -11.30
CA VAL A 307 -22.75 8.57 -9.87
C VAL A 307 -21.56 9.21 -9.18
N VAL A 308 -21.80 10.03 -8.16
CA VAL A 308 -20.75 10.70 -7.38
C VAL A 308 -20.58 9.99 -6.06
N VAL A 309 -19.33 9.66 -5.72
CA VAL A 309 -18.96 9.16 -4.40
C VAL A 309 -17.86 10.02 -3.82
N GLU A 310 -18.15 10.62 -2.69
CA GLU A 310 -17.17 11.31 -1.86
C GLU A 310 -16.83 10.43 -0.67
N THR A 311 -15.56 10.36 -0.30
CA THR A 311 -15.07 9.47 0.76
C THR A 311 -14.09 10.19 1.67
N TRP A 312 -14.31 10.09 2.97
CA TRP A 312 -13.41 10.58 4.02
C TRP A 312 -12.85 9.40 4.81
N LEU A 313 -11.54 9.41 5.03
CA LEU A 313 -10.81 8.44 5.83
C LEU A 313 -10.22 9.16 7.04
N ILE A 314 -10.57 8.70 8.23
CA ILE A 314 -10.19 9.37 9.47
C ILE A 314 -9.45 8.35 10.35
N PRO A 315 -8.14 8.53 10.58
CA PRO A 315 -7.41 7.68 11.49
C PRO A 315 -7.84 7.95 12.93
N TYR A 316 -7.92 6.89 13.72
CA TYR A 316 -8.20 6.90 15.15
C TYR A 316 -7.30 5.86 15.83
N PRO A 317 -6.88 5.99 17.10
CA PRO A 317 -6.06 4.95 17.74
C PRO A 317 -6.67 3.55 17.54
N ASP A 318 -5.92 2.63 16.92
CA ASP A 318 -6.33 1.27 16.51
C ASP A 318 -7.46 1.12 15.47
N TRP A 319 -8.21 2.18 15.19
CA TRP A 319 -9.38 2.16 14.32
C TRP A 319 -9.22 3.13 13.16
N HIS A 320 -9.80 2.83 12.01
CA HIS A 320 -10.04 3.89 11.03
C HIS A 320 -11.52 3.98 10.72
N ILE A 321 -11.98 5.22 10.58
CA ILE A 321 -13.35 5.55 10.24
C ILE A 321 -13.40 5.87 8.75
N ARG A 322 -14.46 5.41 8.08
CA ARG A 322 -14.75 5.74 6.69
C ARG A 322 -16.14 6.33 6.61
N ILE A 323 -16.27 7.44 5.91
CA ILE A 323 -17.54 8.09 5.63
C ILE A 323 -17.67 8.22 4.12
N HIS A 324 -18.83 7.91 3.58
CA HIS A 324 -19.14 8.02 2.15
C HIS A 324 -20.40 8.85 1.96
N ARG A 325 -20.35 9.86 1.09
CA ARG A 325 -21.54 10.52 0.55
C ARG A 325 -21.73 10.05 -0.89
N ILE A 326 -22.86 9.41 -1.17
CA ILE A 326 -23.18 8.81 -2.47
C ILE A 326 -24.41 9.49 -3.05
N GLN A 327 -24.29 9.98 -4.27
CA GLN A 327 -25.37 10.57 -5.05
C GLN A 327 -25.52 9.77 -6.34
N SER A 328 -26.73 9.27 -6.61
CA SER A 328 -26.99 8.40 -7.76
C SER A 328 -28.39 8.63 -8.33
N PRO A 329 -28.55 8.71 -9.66
CA PRO A 329 -29.88 8.77 -10.29
C PRO A 329 -30.57 7.41 -10.36
N ARG A 330 -29.90 6.33 -9.91
CA ARG A 330 -30.42 4.96 -9.93
C ARG A 330 -30.33 4.32 -8.55
N LYS A 331 -31.07 3.24 -8.35
CA LYS A 331 -30.91 2.41 -7.17
C LYS A 331 -29.58 1.68 -7.25
N LEU A 332 -28.80 1.72 -6.18
CA LEU A 332 -27.56 0.95 -6.06
C LEU A 332 -27.61 0.07 -4.81
N ILE A 333 -27.02 -1.12 -4.92
CA ILE A 333 -26.70 -1.98 -3.78
C ILE A 333 -25.21 -1.81 -3.51
N THR A 334 -24.81 -1.75 -2.24
CA THR A 334 -23.42 -1.58 -1.85
C THR A 334 -22.94 -2.71 -0.96
N ILE A 335 -21.66 -3.06 -1.07
CA ILE A 335 -20.93 -3.95 -0.16
C ILE A 335 -19.62 -3.26 0.21
N GLU A 336 -19.38 -3.02 1.49
CA GLU A 336 -18.13 -2.46 2.00
C GLU A 336 -17.44 -3.46 2.93
N GLY A 337 -16.15 -3.74 2.71
CA GLY A 337 -15.38 -4.69 3.53
C GLY A 337 -14.41 -4.05 4.53
N GLY A 338 -14.23 -4.73 5.66
CA GLY A 338 -13.09 -4.55 6.57
C GLY A 338 -11.80 -5.14 5.99
N PHE A 339 -10.92 -5.71 6.81
CA PHE A 339 -9.74 -6.44 6.33
C PHE A 339 -10.03 -7.94 6.14
N ALA A 340 -9.28 -8.58 5.24
CA ALA A 340 -9.35 -10.02 5.03
C ALA A 340 -8.52 -10.80 6.08
N ALA A 341 -9.19 -11.39 7.06
CA ALA A 341 -8.56 -12.22 8.09
C ALA A 341 -8.29 -13.65 7.54
N PRO A 342 -7.22 -14.34 7.99
CA PRO A 342 -6.95 -15.71 7.58
C PRO A 342 -8.09 -16.65 7.98
N ARG A 343 -8.41 -17.59 7.08
CA ARG A 343 -9.40 -18.64 7.32
C ARG A 343 -8.75 -20.00 7.46
N THR A 344 -8.98 -20.64 8.60
CA THR A 344 -8.46 -21.98 8.91
C THR A 344 -9.36 -23.08 8.37
N ASP A 345 -8.83 -24.31 8.37
CA ASP A 345 -9.58 -25.49 7.94
C ASP A 345 -10.75 -25.81 8.88
N PHE A 346 -11.68 -26.61 8.37
CA PHE A 346 -12.80 -27.16 9.15
C PHE A 346 -13.74 -26.12 9.80
N ASN A 347 -13.69 -24.86 9.36
CA ASN A 347 -14.43 -23.74 9.95
C ASN A 347 -14.19 -23.58 11.46
N ALA A 348 -12.93 -23.72 11.90
CA ALA A 348 -12.57 -23.56 13.31
C ALA A 348 -12.59 -22.09 13.78
N ASP A 349 -12.63 -21.14 12.84
CA ASP A 349 -12.71 -19.70 13.12
C ASP A 349 -14.08 -19.28 13.67
N LYS A 350 -14.13 -18.19 14.44
CA LYS A 350 -15.38 -17.61 14.95
C LYS A 350 -15.81 -16.44 14.10
N THR A 351 -17.10 -16.33 13.82
CA THR A 351 -17.71 -15.19 13.12
C THR A 351 -18.91 -14.68 13.90
N GLN A 352 -19.16 -13.37 13.88
CA GLN A 352 -20.37 -12.76 14.43
C GLN A 352 -20.94 -11.77 13.42
N GLU A 353 -22.28 -11.75 13.31
CA GLU A 353 -23.07 -10.91 12.40
C GLU A 353 -24.29 -10.40 13.17
N GLU A 354 -24.20 -9.23 13.80
CA GLU A 354 -25.27 -8.69 14.65
C GLU A 354 -25.32 -7.15 14.58
N ASP A 355 -26.52 -6.58 14.60
CA ASP A 355 -26.79 -5.14 14.81
C ASP A 355 -25.90 -4.16 14.03
N GLY A 356 -25.74 -4.41 12.73
CA GLY A 356 -24.93 -3.55 11.86
C GLY A 356 -23.42 -3.70 12.09
N ALA A 357 -22.98 -4.76 12.74
CA ALA A 357 -21.58 -5.06 12.97
C ALA A 357 -21.25 -6.52 12.58
N ALA A 358 -20.09 -6.72 11.97
CA ALA A 358 -19.58 -8.04 11.67
C ALA A 358 -18.09 -8.14 12.02
N TYR A 359 -17.67 -9.29 12.50
CA TYR A 359 -16.25 -9.58 12.69
C TYR A 359 -15.93 -11.07 12.57
N ALA A 360 -14.65 -11.35 12.32
CA ALA A 360 -14.08 -12.68 12.29
C ALA A 360 -12.89 -12.76 13.26
N ILE A 361 -12.78 -13.89 13.96
CA ILE A 361 -11.63 -14.26 14.80
C ILE A 361 -11.06 -15.55 14.25
N SER A 362 -9.86 -15.47 13.68
CA SER A 362 -9.13 -16.66 13.25
C SER A 362 -8.54 -17.40 14.44
N THR A 363 -8.41 -18.72 14.36
CA THR A 363 -7.70 -19.49 15.38
C THR A 363 -6.20 -19.14 15.46
N THR A 364 -5.65 -18.43 14.47
CA THR A 364 -4.29 -17.86 14.51
C THR A 364 -4.17 -16.63 15.42
N GLY A 365 -5.28 -16.17 16.02
CA GLY A 365 -5.34 -14.99 16.87
C GLY A 365 -5.62 -13.69 16.11
N ASP A 366 -5.92 -13.77 14.81
CA ASP A 366 -6.26 -12.61 13.98
C ASP A 366 -7.69 -12.15 14.18
N PHE A 367 -7.87 -10.83 14.32
CA PHE A 367 -9.18 -10.18 14.38
C PHE A 367 -9.34 -9.21 13.21
N SER A 368 -10.50 -9.23 12.56
CA SER A 368 -10.96 -8.19 11.64
C SER A 368 -12.44 -7.94 11.90
N GLY A 369 -12.84 -6.66 11.95
CA GLY A 369 -14.23 -6.27 12.16
C GLY A 369 -14.58 -4.94 11.49
N ILE A 370 -15.85 -4.80 11.13
CA ILE A 370 -16.45 -3.58 10.58
C ILE A 370 -17.80 -3.31 11.27
N LEU A 371 -18.01 -2.06 11.69
CA LEU A 371 -19.21 -1.61 12.41
C LEU A 371 -19.88 -0.47 11.67
N ASP A 372 -21.21 -0.53 11.52
CA ASP A 372 -22.02 0.48 10.86
C ASP A 372 -22.34 1.66 11.77
N ALA A 373 -21.73 2.80 11.46
CA ALA A 373 -22.00 4.08 12.10
C ALA A 373 -22.92 4.97 11.26
N SER A 374 -23.53 4.45 10.19
CA SER A 374 -24.40 5.24 9.31
C SER A 374 -25.63 5.79 10.04
N PRO A 375 -26.16 6.94 9.62
CA PRO A 375 -27.53 7.35 9.92
C PRO A 375 -28.54 6.29 9.46
N LEU A 376 -29.70 6.21 10.11
CA LEU A 376 -30.73 5.23 9.75
C LEU A 376 -31.16 5.32 8.26
N PRO A 377 -31.56 4.19 7.62
CA PRO A 377 -31.55 2.83 8.16
C PRO A 377 -30.13 2.23 8.26
N LYS A 378 -29.91 1.34 9.24
CA LYS A 378 -28.64 0.63 9.38
C LYS A 378 -28.37 -0.31 8.21
N ARG A 379 -27.09 -0.51 7.90
CA ARG A 379 -26.59 -1.50 6.94
C ARG A 379 -26.67 -2.90 7.52
N VAL A 380 -26.79 -3.89 6.64
CA VAL A 380 -26.81 -5.31 7.03
C VAL A 380 -25.38 -5.82 7.09
N ALA A 381 -24.95 -6.27 8.26
CA ALA A 381 -23.61 -6.82 8.44
C ALA A 381 -23.56 -8.31 8.10
N ARG A 382 -22.42 -8.78 7.58
CA ARG A 382 -22.16 -10.20 7.31
C ARG A 382 -20.66 -10.53 7.34
N VAL A 383 -20.29 -11.80 7.35
CA VAL A 383 -18.93 -12.27 7.05
C VAL A 383 -18.94 -13.11 5.77
N THR A 384 -18.27 -12.62 4.73
CA THR A 384 -18.13 -13.38 3.48
C THR A 384 -16.90 -14.29 3.51
N LYS A 385 -16.96 -15.35 2.70
CA LYS A 385 -15.86 -16.30 2.42
C LYS A 385 -15.49 -16.15 0.94
N PRO A 386 -14.57 -15.23 0.57
CA PRO A 386 -14.19 -15.03 -0.81
C PRO A 386 -13.60 -16.31 -1.43
N HIS A 387 -13.52 -16.33 -2.76
CA HIS A 387 -12.80 -17.38 -3.47
C HIS A 387 -11.36 -17.51 -2.99
N GLY A 388 -10.84 -18.75 -3.02
CA GLY A 388 -9.45 -19.00 -2.65
C GLY A 388 -8.48 -18.24 -3.54
N ASN A 389 -7.30 -17.95 -3.00
CA ASN A 389 -6.20 -17.25 -3.67
C ASN A 389 -6.47 -15.80 -4.10
N THR A 390 -7.52 -15.16 -3.56
CA THR A 390 -7.80 -13.73 -3.78
C THR A 390 -6.91 -12.83 -2.91
N SER A 391 -6.55 -13.24 -1.69
CA SER A 391 -5.67 -12.45 -0.81
C SER A 391 -4.19 -12.65 -1.14
N LEU A 392 -3.40 -11.59 -1.03
CA LEU A 392 -1.93 -11.67 -1.16
C LEU A 392 -1.25 -12.34 0.04
N MET A 393 -1.91 -12.34 1.20
CA MET A 393 -1.36 -12.81 2.46
C MET A 393 -1.78 -14.25 2.76
N PHE A 394 -3.03 -14.60 2.47
CA PHE A 394 -3.61 -15.87 2.90
C PHE A 394 -4.35 -16.59 1.75
N PRO A 395 -4.19 -17.91 1.57
CA PRO A 395 -4.90 -18.66 0.52
C PRO A 395 -6.42 -18.67 0.66
N ARG A 396 -6.94 -18.52 1.89
CA ARG A 396 -8.36 -18.42 2.19
C ARG A 396 -8.57 -17.39 3.28
N THR A 397 -9.66 -16.64 3.17
CA THR A 397 -9.95 -15.53 4.07
C THR A 397 -11.40 -15.49 4.52
N LEU A 398 -11.64 -14.73 5.58
CA LEU A 398 -12.94 -14.24 6.03
C LEU A 398 -12.91 -12.72 5.95
N VAL A 399 -13.93 -12.12 5.33
CA VAL A 399 -14.04 -10.65 5.22
C VAL A 399 -15.36 -10.20 5.84
N PRO A 400 -15.31 -9.49 6.99
CA PRO A 400 -16.47 -8.79 7.53
C PRO A 400 -16.90 -7.66 6.58
N GLN A 401 -18.20 -7.56 6.33
CA GLN A 401 -18.77 -6.64 5.35
C GLN A 401 -20.06 -5.97 5.85
N LEU A 402 -20.36 -4.80 5.29
CA LEU A 402 -21.63 -4.08 5.45
C LEU A 402 -22.32 -3.93 4.09
N LYS A 403 -23.58 -4.39 4.00
CA LYS A 403 -24.44 -4.26 2.82
C LYS A 403 -25.39 -3.08 2.98
N GLY A 404 -25.45 -2.21 1.98
CA GLY A 404 -26.30 -1.03 1.96
C GLY A 404 -27.14 -0.91 0.69
N THR A 405 -28.06 0.06 0.69
CA THR A 405 -28.80 0.46 -0.51
C THR A 405 -28.83 1.97 -0.60
N VAL A 406 -28.59 2.49 -1.80
CA VAL A 406 -28.79 3.89 -2.19
C VAL A 406 -30.04 3.95 -3.05
N LYS A 407 -31.00 4.80 -2.70
CA LYS A 407 -32.20 5.02 -3.52
C LYS A 407 -31.88 5.98 -4.66
N ALA A 408 -32.60 5.83 -5.76
CA ALA A 408 -32.48 6.74 -6.90
C ALA A 408 -32.83 8.18 -6.49
N ASN A 409 -32.01 9.14 -6.91
CA ASN A 409 -32.16 10.58 -6.69
C ASN A 409 -32.18 11.01 -5.21
N GLU A 410 -31.65 10.17 -4.31
CA GLU A 410 -31.46 10.52 -2.90
C GLU A 410 -29.96 10.52 -2.56
N THR A 411 -29.51 11.53 -1.81
CA THR A 411 -28.15 11.52 -1.24
C THR A 411 -28.11 10.56 -0.05
N ARG A 412 -27.20 9.59 -0.10
CA ARG A 412 -27.01 8.64 1.00
C ARG A 412 -25.64 8.81 1.65
N VAL A 413 -25.64 8.94 2.97
CA VAL A 413 -24.42 8.91 3.78
C VAL A 413 -24.26 7.54 4.42
N PHE A 414 -23.13 6.89 4.18
CA PHE A 414 -22.70 5.72 4.93
C PHE A 414 -21.49 6.06 5.79
N ALA A 415 -21.41 5.44 6.96
CA ALA A 415 -20.24 5.54 7.82
C ALA A 415 -19.92 4.19 8.47
N CYS A 416 -18.64 3.86 8.61
CA CYS A 416 -18.18 2.72 9.38
C CYS A 416 -16.95 3.03 10.22
N ALA A 417 -16.74 2.20 11.25
CA ALA A 417 -15.47 2.07 11.95
C ALA A 417 -14.92 0.65 11.71
N VAL A 418 -13.62 0.55 11.39
CA VAL A 418 -12.94 -0.71 11.11
C VAL A 418 -11.83 -0.92 12.12
N LEU A 419 -11.75 -2.14 12.67
CA LEU A 419 -10.68 -2.58 13.55
C LEU A 419 -10.10 -3.88 12.99
N ALA A 420 -8.78 -3.97 12.94
CA ALA A 420 -8.12 -5.24 12.70
C ALA A 420 -6.80 -5.30 13.44
N GLY A 421 -6.36 -6.51 13.78
CA GLY A 421 -5.07 -6.73 14.42
C GLY A 421 -5.03 -8.05 15.17
N PRO A 422 -3.83 -8.51 15.59
CA PRO A 422 -3.72 -9.65 16.46
C PRO A 422 -4.40 -9.37 17.81
N SER A 423 -5.18 -10.32 18.31
CA SER A 423 -5.87 -10.26 19.60
C SER A 423 -6.68 -8.96 19.82
N ALA A 424 -7.24 -8.36 18.76
CA ALA A 424 -7.91 -7.06 18.86
C ALA A 424 -9.35 -7.13 19.42
N LYS A 425 -9.85 -8.32 19.77
CA LYS A 425 -11.24 -8.51 20.19
C LYS A 425 -11.64 -7.67 21.42
N GLU A 426 -10.74 -7.46 22.37
CA GLU A 426 -11.03 -6.65 23.57
C GLU A 426 -11.29 -5.18 23.23
N ARG A 427 -10.61 -4.65 22.21
CA ARG A 427 -10.78 -3.27 21.75
C ARG A 427 -12.09 -3.07 21.00
N TRP A 428 -12.67 -4.13 20.45
CA TRP A 428 -13.92 -4.10 19.67
C TRP A 428 -15.12 -3.53 20.45
N SER A 429 -15.16 -3.71 21.77
CA SER A 429 -16.26 -3.22 22.60
C SER A 429 -16.24 -1.71 22.85
N HIS A 430 -15.19 -1.01 22.39
CA HIS A 430 -15.01 0.43 22.58
C HIS A 430 -14.75 1.12 21.23
N PRO A 431 -15.72 1.09 20.30
CA PRO A 431 -15.56 1.77 19.02
C PRO A 431 -15.49 3.29 19.21
N PRO A 432 -14.78 4.01 18.32
CA PRO A 432 -14.75 5.46 18.37
C PRO A 432 -16.11 6.08 18.07
N ALA A 433 -16.36 7.27 18.61
CA ALA A 433 -17.43 8.12 18.13
C ALA A 433 -17.11 8.56 16.69
N VAL A 434 -18.03 8.32 15.78
CA VAL A 434 -17.89 8.76 14.38
C VAL A 434 -18.33 10.21 14.27
N PRO A 435 -17.48 11.11 13.76
CA PRO A 435 -17.82 12.53 13.62
C PRO A 435 -18.96 12.73 12.63
N ALA A 436 -19.73 13.80 12.84
CA ALA A 436 -20.77 14.20 11.91
C ALA A 436 -20.15 14.68 10.58
N LEU A 437 -20.86 14.46 9.47
CA LEU A 437 -20.30 14.79 8.14
C LEU A 437 -19.95 16.28 8.02
N ASP A 438 -20.79 17.18 8.55
CA ASP A 438 -20.57 18.62 8.52
C ASP A 438 -19.34 19.06 9.33
N GLU A 439 -19.01 18.34 10.40
CA GLU A 439 -17.78 18.57 11.17
C GLU A 439 -16.55 18.20 10.33
N VAL A 440 -16.59 17.06 9.65
CA VAL A 440 -15.49 16.62 8.79
C VAL A 440 -15.32 17.56 7.60
N GLU A 441 -16.42 18.02 6.99
CA GLU A 441 -16.39 19.00 5.90
C GLU A 441 -15.74 20.32 6.32
N ARG A 442 -16.13 20.87 7.49
CA ARG A 442 -15.51 22.10 8.03
C ARG A 442 -13.99 21.96 8.20
N ILE A 443 -13.49 20.81 8.64
CA ILE A 443 -12.05 20.56 8.77
C ILE A 443 -11.36 20.63 7.41
N PHE A 444 -11.94 20.04 6.36
CA PHE A 444 -11.37 20.09 5.02
C PHE A 444 -11.51 21.46 4.36
N GLU A 445 -12.53 22.23 4.71
CA GLU A 445 -12.66 23.63 4.28
C GLU A 445 -11.56 24.51 4.89
N SER A 446 -11.24 24.32 6.17
CA SER A 446 -10.26 25.14 6.89
C SER A 446 -8.80 24.72 6.68
N GLU A 447 -8.53 23.41 6.60
CA GLU A 447 -7.16 22.85 6.65
C GLU A 447 -6.82 21.99 5.43
N GLY A 448 -7.77 21.72 4.54
CA GLY A 448 -7.59 20.78 3.45
C GLY A 448 -6.63 21.30 2.38
N VAL A 449 -5.55 20.57 2.15
CA VAL A 449 -4.62 20.79 1.02
C VAL A 449 -4.86 19.75 -0.06
N ASP A 450 -4.78 20.17 -1.31
CA ASP A 450 -4.94 19.26 -2.45
C ASP A 450 -3.75 18.32 -2.54
N ILE A 451 -4.06 17.04 -2.79
CA ILE A 451 -3.07 16.03 -3.14
C ILE A 451 -3.08 15.94 -4.65
N GLU A 452 -1.93 16.19 -5.25
CA GLU A 452 -1.74 16.03 -6.69
C GLU A 452 -1.82 14.53 -7.02
N ILE A 453 -2.98 14.07 -7.50
CA ILE A 453 -3.24 12.68 -7.94
C ILE A 453 -2.90 12.50 -9.41
N VAL A 454 -3.22 13.50 -10.24
CA VAL A 454 -2.95 13.54 -11.67
C VAL A 454 -2.34 14.88 -11.99
N LYS A 455 -1.22 14.87 -12.71
CA LYS A 455 -0.68 16.07 -13.32
C LYS A 455 -0.38 15.77 -14.78
N HIS A 456 -0.98 16.56 -15.66
CA HIS A 456 -0.51 16.63 -17.05
C HIS A 456 0.79 17.45 -17.03
N TYR A 457 1.94 16.80 -17.16
CA TYR A 457 3.20 17.52 -17.33
C TYR A 457 3.27 17.97 -18.80
N SER A 458 3.41 19.27 -19.03
CA SER A 458 3.71 19.78 -20.38
C SER A 458 5.18 19.49 -20.68
N ARG A 459 5.45 18.95 -21.87
CA ARG A 459 6.81 18.82 -22.41
C ARG A 459 7.52 20.17 -22.53
#